data_AF-A0A358ATP7-F1
#
_entry.id   AF-A0A358ATP7-F1
#
_cell.length_a   1.000
_cell.length_b   1.000
_cell.length_c   1.000
_cell.angle_alpha   90.00
_cell.angle_beta   90.00
_cell.angle_gamma   90.00
#
_symmetry.space_group_name_H-M   'P 1'
#
loop_
_entity.id
_entity.type
_entity.pdbx_description
1 polymer ?
#
loop_
_entity_poly.entity_id
_entity_poly.type
_entity_poly.pdbx_seq_one_letter_code
_entity_poly.pdbx_strand_id
1 'polypeptide(L)'
;MITDTQHENVGYLQYIYKLEKEMDEKKVDRRVRYTVMMLKAAMVEALQKEQISRISVKSLCEMAGVNRSTFYAHFDDQYDLLHSIESEALDNVKSYLKRQDIGGDAPISFETLSR
;
A
#
# COMPACT_ATOMS: atom_id res chain seq x y z
N MET A 1 31.83 17.61 4.20
CA MET A 1 30.56 18.13 3.67
C MET A 1 29.60 16.96 3.58
N ILE A 2 28.39 17.19 4.06
CA ILE A 2 27.47 16.24 4.70
C ILE A 2 26.75 15.39 3.65
N THR A 3 26.79 14.06 3.80
CA THR A 3 25.70 13.16 3.35
C THR A 3 25.49 12.11 4.44
N ASP A 4 25.08 12.61 5.61
CA ASP A 4 24.46 11.79 6.63
C ASP A 4 22.98 11.67 6.26
N THR A 5 22.63 10.58 5.58
CA THR A 5 21.23 10.21 5.34
C THR A 5 21.10 8.70 5.46
N GLN A 6 21.57 8.19 6.60
CA GLN A 6 21.12 6.94 7.18
C GLN A 6 20.24 7.30 8.37
N HIS A 7 19.08 7.91 8.11
CA HIS A 7 18.01 7.86 9.09
C HIS A 7 17.17 6.64 8.75
N GLU A 8 17.61 5.52 9.29
CA GLU A 8 16.85 4.28 9.38
C GLU A 8 15.45 4.64 9.89
N ASN A 9 14.45 4.45 9.04
CA ASN A 9 13.06 4.72 9.40
C ASN A 9 12.57 3.57 10.30
N VAL A 10 13.03 3.56 11.55
CA VAL A 10 12.80 2.50 12.56
C VAL A 10 11.31 2.18 12.72
N GLY A 11 10.44 3.17 12.54
CA GLY A 11 8.98 2.99 12.59
C GLY A 11 8.43 2.09 11.48
N TYR A 12 8.99 2.17 10.27
CA TYR A 12 8.58 1.34 9.13
C TYR A 12 9.04 -0.11 9.27
N LEU A 13 10.29 -0.32 9.72
CA LEU A 13 10.79 -1.67 10.02
C LEU A 13 9.96 -2.34 11.12
N GLN A 14 9.55 -1.57 12.14
CA GLN A 14 8.67 -2.05 13.20
C GLN A 14 7.27 -2.41 12.68
N TYR A 15 6.74 -1.65 11.71
CA TYR A 15 5.47 -1.93 11.06
C TYR A 15 5.52 -3.23 10.24
N ILE A 16 6.56 -3.43 9.44
CA ILE A 16 6.77 -4.66 8.67
C ILE A 16 6.87 -5.88 9.61
N TYR A 17 7.65 -5.77 10.69
CA TYR A 17 7.76 -6.84 11.69
C TYR A 17 6.42 -7.20 12.36
N LYS A 18 5.58 -6.20 12.62
CA LYS A 18 4.26 -6.43 13.21
C LYS A 18 3.33 -7.17 12.24
N LEU A 19 3.35 -6.78 10.97
CA LEU A 19 2.53 -7.42 9.93
C LEU A 19 2.96 -8.86 9.62
N GLU A 20 4.28 -9.13 9.57
CA GLU A 20 4.82 -10.48 9.41
C GLU A 20 4.29 -11.45 10.48
N LYS A 21 4.10 -10.96 11.70
CA LYS A 21 3.60 -11.77 12.83
C LYS A 21 2.09 -12.08 12.74
N GLU A 22 1.31 -11.24 12.08
CA GLU A 22 -0.15 -11.32 12.03
C GLU A 22 -0.68 -12.24 10.90
N MET A 23 0.17 -12.75 10.00
CA MET A 23 -0.25 -13.48 8.80
C MET A 23 0.00 -15.01 8.86
N ASP A 24 -1.04 -15.84 9.02
CA ASP A 24 -1.04 -17.27 8.62
C ASP A 24 -2.33 -17.66 7.88
N GLU A 25 -2.19 -18.19 6.65
CA GLU A 25 -2.69 -19.52 6.26
C GLU A 25 -2.22 -19.86 4.83
N LYS A 26 -1.60 -21.05 4.68
CA LYS A 26 -0.85 -21.61 3.51
C LYS A 26 0.45 -20.86 3.12
N LYS A 27 1.56 -21.61 3.08
CA LYS A 27 2.95 -21.11 2.90
C LYS A 27 3.20 -20.33 1.60
N VAL A 28 2.50 -20.68 0.51
CA VAL A 28 2.62 -19.99 -0.79
C VAL A 28 1.94 -18.62 -0.73
N ASP A 29 0.73 -18.59 -0.17
CA ASP A 29 -0.06 -17.38 0.03
C ASP A 29 0.68 -16.37 0.91
N ARG A 30 1.35 -16.82 1.98
CA ARG A 30 2.23 -15.99 2.80
C ARG A 30 3.35 -15.31 2.01
N ARG A 31 4.03 -16.04 1.11
CA ARG A 31 5.12 -15.46 0.29
C ARG A 31 4.60 -14.42 -0.67
N VAL A 32 3.45 -14.68 -1.31
CA VAL A 32 2.80 -13.73 -2.20
C VAL A 32 2.44 -12.45 -1.46
N ARG A 33 1.74 -12.58 -0.31
CA ARG A 33 1.37 -11.41 0.51
C ARG A 33 2.60 -10.63 0.99
N TYR A 34 3.67 -11.32 1.41
CA TYR A 34 4.92 -10.69 1.80
C TYR A 34 5.54 -9.89 0.66
N THR A 35 5.67 -10.49 -0.53
CA THR A 35 6.20 -9.79 -1.70
C THR A 35 5.35 -8.57 -2.07
N VAL A 36 4.03 -8.71 -2.13
CA VAL A 36 3.12 -7.59 -2.39
C VAL A 36 3.29 -6.48 -1.35
N MET A 37 3.40 -6.82 -0.06
CA MET A 37 3.63 -5.87 1.01
C MET A 37 4.96 -5.11 0.83
N MET A 38 6.05 -5.81 0.53
CA MET A 38 7.36 -5.18 0.30
C MET A 38 7.35 -4.23 -0.91
N LEU A 39 6.67 -4.62 -1.98
CA LEU A 39 6.51 -3.78 -3.17
C LEU A 39 5.68 -2.52 -2.87
N LYS A 40 4.57 -2.66 -2.13
CA LYS A 40 3.75 -1.52 -1.69
C LYS A 40 4.55 -0.57 -0.80
N ALA A 41 5.33 -1.09 0.14
CA ALA A 41 6.20 -0.30 0.99
C ALA A 41 7.24 0.49 0.18
N ALA A 42 7.91 -0.17 -0.77
CA ALA A 42 8.88 0.47 -1.66
C ALA A 42 8.23 1.58 -2.51
N MET A 43 7.00 1.38 -3.00
CA MET A 43 6.26 2.41 -3.73
C MET A 43 5.96 3.63 -2.87
N VAL A 44 5.45 3.43 -1.64
CA VAL A 44 5.15 4.55 -0.72
C VAL A 44 6.41 5.33 -0.39
N GLU A 45 7.54 4.66 -0.16
CA GLU A 45 8.82 5.34 0.10
C GLU A 45 9.32 6.11 -1.15
N ALA A 46 9.17 5.53 -2.34
CA ALA A 46 9.57 6.18 -3.58
C ALA A 46 8.76 7.45 -3.85
N LEU A 47 7.43 7.41 -3.60
CA LEU A 47 6.53 8.55 -3.78
C LEU A 47 6.81 9.71 -2.83
N GLN A 48 7.50 9.47 -1.71
CA GLN A 48 7.98 10.57 -0.84
C GLN A 48 9.15 11.34 -1.46
N LYS A 49 9.85 10.76 -2.43
CA LYS A 49 11.08 11.31 -3.03
C LYS A 49 10.86 11.84 -4.44
N GLU A 50 9.98 11.23 -5.21
CA GLU A 50 9.72 11.60 -6.60
C GLU A 50 8.29 11.29 -7.09
N GLN A 51 7.91 11.87 -8.22
CA GLN A 51 6.61 11.61 -8.85
C GLN A 51 6.57 10.22 -9.49
N ILE A 52 5.38 9.60 -9.51
CA ILE A 52 5.15 8.25 -10.07
C ILE A 52 5.72 8.05 -11.48
N SER A 53 5.68 9.08 -12.33
CA SER A 53 6.20 9.02 -13.70
C SER A 53 7.71 8.82 -13.79
N ARG A 54 8.45 9.09 -12.71
CA ARG A 54 9.91 8.88 -12.60
C ARG A 54 10.28 7.59 -11.87
N ILE A 55 9.32 6.98 -11.17
CA ILE A 55 9.51 5.72 -10.47
C ILE A 55 9.55 4.58 -11.50
N SER A 56 10.63 3.81 -11.50
CA SER A 56 10.79 2.66 -12.38
C SER A 56 10.51 1.34 -11.65
N VAL A 57 9.97 0.35 -12.36
CA VAL A 57 9.84 -1.02 -11.83
C VAL A 57 11.20 -1.55 -11.33
N LYS A 58 12.29 -1.21 -12.02
CA LYS A 58 13.65 -1.58 -11.60
C LYS A 58 13.97 -1.06 -10.19
N SER A 59 13.81 0.24 -9.95
CA SER A 59 14.15 0.84 -8.66
C SER A 59 13.24 0.30 -7.55
N LEU A 60 11.95 0.11 -7.83
CA LEU A 60 11.01 -0.53 -6.90
C LEU A 60 11.45 -1.94 -6.51
N CYS A 61 11.83 -2.77 -7.48
CA CYS A 61 12.35 -4.12 -7.23
C CYS A 61 13.62 -4.11 -6.39
N GLU A 62 14.55 -3.19 -6.67
CA GLU A 62 15.80 -3.04 -5.90
C GLU A 62 15.53 -2.63 -4.46
N MET A 63 14.63 -1.65 -4.23
CA MET A 63 14.23 -1.22 -2.88
C MET A 63 13.49 -2.31 -2.10
N ALA A 64 12.60 -3.05 -2.77
CA ALA A 64 11.84 -4.13 -2.14
C ALA A 64 12.64 -5.42 -1.92
N GLY A 65 13.82 -5.56 -2.53
CA GLY A 65 14.60 -6.80 -2.51
C GLY A 65 13.93 -7.96 -3.29
N VAL A 66 13.20 -7.63 -4.37
CA VAL A 66 12.36 -8.56 -5.13
C VAL A 66 12.83 -8.64 -6.59
N ASN A 67 12.79 -9.83 -7.19
CA ASN A 67 13.10 -9.99 -8.61
C ASN A 67 12.02 -9.36 -9.50
N ARG A 68 12.41 -8.80 -10.66
CA ARG A 68 11.45 -8.22 -11.62
C ARG A 68 10.40 -9.23 -12.11
N SER A 69 10.79 -10.49 -12.31
CA SER A 69 9.84 -11.55 -12.67
C SER A 69 8.77 -11.76 -11.60
N THR A 70 9.11 -11.56 -10.33
CA THR A 70 8.16 -11.61 -9.22
C THR A 70 7.26 -10.37 -9.20
N PHE A 71 7.78 -9.18 -9.53
CA PHE A 71 6.94 -7.99 -9.71
C PHE A 71 5.88 -8.22 -10.79
N TYR A 72 6.31 -8.66 -11.97
CA TYR A 72 5.42 -8.90 -13.11
C TYR A 72 4.48 -10.10 -12.92
N ALA A 73 4.66 -10.90 -11.87
CA ALA A 73 3.69 -11.92 -11.48
C ALA A 73 2.50 -11.33 -10.69
N HIS A 74 2.61 -10.08 -10.24
CA HIS A 74 1.61 -9.40 -9.41
C HIS A 74 1.08 -8.10 -10.02
N PHE A 75 1.92 -7.37 -10.77
CA PHE A 75 1.59 -6.06 -11.30
C PHE A 75 2.15 -5.87 -12.71
N ASP A 76 1.41 -5.16 -13.56
CA ASP A 76 1.84 -4.88 -14.93
C ASP A 76 2.90 -3.78 -14.99
N ASP A 77 2.75 -2.72 -14.19
CA ASP A 77 3.67 -1.59 -14.12
C ASP A 77 3.56 -0.84 -12.78
N GLN A 78 4.24 0.31 -12.67
CA GLN A 78 4.23 1.14 -11.46
C GLN A 78 2.87 1.77 -11.16
N TYR A 79 2.03 2.00 -12.17
CA TYR A 79 0.70 2.57 -11.99
C TYR A 79 -0.28 1.52 -11.49
N ASP A 80 -0.18 0.28 -11.96
CA ASP A 80 -0.97 -0.83 -11.45
C ASP A 80 -0.71 -1.08 -9.95
N LEU A 81 0.56 -1.07 -9.54
CA LEU A 81 0.92 -1.12 -8.12
C LEU A 81 0.33 0.07 -7.32
N LEU A 82 0.38 1.29 -7.88
CA LEU A 82 -0.21 2.46 -7.24
C LEU A 82 -1.73 2.31 -7.08
N HIS A 83 -2.44 1.88 -8.12
CA HIS A 83 -3.88 1.63 -8.06
C HIS A 83 -4.25 0.56 -7.03
N SER A 84 -3.44 -0.48 -6.88
CA SER A 84 -3.64 -1.47 -5.81
C SER A 84 -3.58 -0.85 -4.41
N ILE A 85 -2.66 0.10 -4.19
CA ILE A 85 -2.54 0.84 -2.94
C ILE A 85 -3.74 1.77 -2.74
N GLU A 86 -4.13 2.51 -3.77
CA GLU A 86 -5.29 3.42 -3.73
C GLU A 86 -6.58 2.67 -3.41
N SER A 87 -6.82 1.53 -4.07
CA SER A 87 -8.01 0.71 -3.84
C SER A 87 -8.06 0.22 -2.40
N GLU A 88 -6.95 -0.29 -1.86
CA GLU A 88 -6.87 -0.74 -0.47
C GLU A 88 -7.14 0.40 0.51
N ALA A 89 -6.57 1.58 0.27
CA ALA A 89 -6.80 2.76 1.10
C ALA A 89 -8.28 3.19 1.08
N LEU A 90 -8.91 3.22 -0.11
CA LEU A 90 -10.33 3.54 -0.25
C LEU A 90 -11.22 2.51 0.45
N ASP A 91 -10.90 1.23 0.34
CA ASP A 91 -11.68 0.17 0.98
C ASP A 91 -11.55 0.19 2.51
N ASN A 92 -10.37 0.58 3.03
CA ASN A 92 -10.18 0.85 4.45
C ASN A 92 -11.04 2.03 4.93
N VAL A 93 -11.10 3.12 4.16
CA VAL A 93 -11.97 4.27 4.46
C VAL A 93 -13.44 3.87 4.43
N LYS A 94 -13.92 3.18 3.37
CA LYS A 94 -15.29 2.69 3.27
C LYS A 94 -15.66 1.79 4.47
N SER A 95 -14.76 0.89 4.85
CA SER A 95 -14.96 -0.01 5.97
C SER A 95 -15.03 0.73 7.30
N TYR A 96 -14.26 1.81 7.45
CA TYR A 96 -14.32 2.68 8.63
C TYR A 96 -15.64 3.43 8.71
N LEU A 97 -16.11 4.02 7.61
CA LEU A 97 -17.39 4.74 7.54
C LEU A 97 -18.57 3.80 7.83
N LYS A 98 -18.59 2.61 7.23
CA LYS A 98 -19.64 1.61 7.48
C LYS A 98 -19.75 1.17 8.95
N ARG A 99 -18.63 1.21 9.70
CA ARG A 99 -18.64 0.92 11.14
C ARG A 99 -19.23 2.06 11.98
N GLN A 100 -19.25 3.29 11.46
CA GLN A 100 -19.85 4.45 12.12
C GLN A 100 -21.33 4.63 11.78
N ASP A 101 -21.83 4.02 10.70
CA ASP A 101 -23.26 3.96 10.36
C ASP A 101 -24.06 3.00 11.27
N ILE A 102 -23.85 3.13 12.58
CA ILE A 102 -24.79 2.68 13.62
C ILE A 102 -25.87 3.76 13.75
N GLY A 103 -26.74 3.85 12.73
CA GLY A 103 -27.95 4.68 12.77
C GLY A 103 -28.05 5.71 11.65
N GLY A 104 -28.51 5.30 10.47
CA GLY A 104 -28.91 6.24 9.43
C GLY A 104 -29.00 5.66 8.03
N ASP A 105 -29.75 4.57 7.83
CA ASP A 105 -30.25 4.21 6.50
C ASP A 105 -31.30 5.25 6.08
N ALA A 106 -30.83 6.44 5.72
CA ALA A 106 -31.55 7.35 4.86
C ALA A 106 -30.57 7.68 3.73
N PRO A 107 -30.84 7.28 2.48
CA PRO A 107 -30.08 7.81 1.37
C PRO A 107 -30.13 9.34 1.47
N ILE A 108 -28.98 10.01 1.28
CA ILE A 108 -28.93 11.46 1.09
C ILE A 108 -29.63 11.74 -0.25
N SER A 109 -30.95 11.69 -0.26
CA SER A 109 -31.77 12.14 -1.37
C SER A 109 -31.71 13.65 -1.39
N PHE A 110 -31.55 14.21 -2.59
CA PHE A 110 -31.52 15.64 -2.85
C PHE A 110 -32.72 16.41 -2.25
N GLU A 111 -33.84 15.72 -1.98
CA GLU A 111 -35.02 16.29 -1.33
C GLU A 111 -34.77 16.86 0.08
N THR A 112 -33.77 16.37 0.81
CA THR A 112 -33.49 16.85 2.18
C THR A 112 -32.82 18.23 2.21
N LEU A 113 -32.21 18.67 1.10
CA LEU A 113 -31.47 19.94 1.01
C LEU A 113 -32.32 21.11 0.46
N SER A 114 -33.60 20.90 0.18
CA SER A 114 -34.51 21.93 -0.37
C SER A 114 -35.65 22.31 0.58
N ARG A 115 -35.41 22.32 1.90
CA ARG A 115 -36.37 22.82 2.89
C ARG A 115 -35.85 23.99 3.69
#